data_AF-A0A6P5QX88-F1
#
_entry.id   AF-A0A6P5QX88-F1
#
_cell.length_a   1.000
_cell.length_b   1.000
_cell.length_c   1.000
_cell.angle_alpha   90.00
_cell.angle_beta   90.00
_cell.angle_gamma   90.00
#
_symmetry.space_group_name_H-M   'P 1'
#
loop_
_entity.id
_entity.type
_entity.pdbx_description
1 polymer ?
#
loop_
_entity_poly.entity_id
_entity_poly.type
_entity_poly.pdbx_seq_one_letter_code
_entity_poly.pdbx_strand_id
1 'polypeptide(L)'
;MEGDQRSGPPAQSLLPDGHLVLWTLCSVLMPVLITLWCSLQRSRRQLHRRDIFRKSKHCWRDTDLFSHPTYCCVCAQHILQGAFCDCCGLRVDEGCLKKVDKRFPCKEIMLKNDKAADAMPHHWIRGNVPLCSYCVICRQQCGSQPKLCDYRCIWCQTTVHDECMRSSLKSEKCDFGEFRNLIIPPSYLTSINQMRKDKNTNYEVLASKFGKQWTPLIILANSRSGTNMGEGLLGEFKILLNPVQVFDVTKTPPLKALQLCTLLPYRSVRVLVCGGDGTVGWVLDAIDEMKIKGQEQYIPEVAVLPLGTGNDLSNTLGWGTGYAGEIPVAQVLRNVMEADGIKLDRWKVQVTNKGYYNLRKPKEFTMNNYFSVGPDALMALNFHAHREKAPSLFSSRILNKAVYLFYGTKDCLVQECKDLNKKIELELDGERVELPNLEGIIVLNIGYWGGGCRLWEGMGDETYPLARHDDGLLEIVGVYGSFHCAQIQVKLANPFRIGQAHTVRLTLKCSMMPMQVDGEPWAQGPCTVTITHKTHALMLYFSGEQSDDDISSPSDHEDVKEAE
;
A
#
# COMPACT_ATOMS: atom_id res chain seq x y z
N MET A 1 0.97 -77.78 -58.64
CA MET A 1 -0.32 -77.98 -57.95
C MET A 1 -0.41 -76.84 -56.95
N GLU A 2 -0.84 -75.66 -57.40
CA GLU A 2 -2.24 -75.19 -57.38
C GLU A 2 -2.81 -75.11 -55.97
N GLY A 3 -3.28 -73.91 -55.59
CA GLY A 3 -4.07 -73.72 -54.38
C GLY A 3 -4.06 -72.30 -53.83
N ASP A 4 -4.45 -71.33 -54.63
CA ASP A 4 -4.70 -69.93 -54.27
C ASP A 4 -5.94 -69.84 -53.33
N GLN A 5 -5.81 -69.19 -52.17
CA GLN A 5 -6.97 -68.75 -51.36
C GLN A 5 -6.72 -67.35 -50.79
N ARG A 6 -7.25 -66.36 -51.52
CA ARG A 6 -7.52 -65.00 -51.05
C ARG A 6 -8.54 -65.03 -49.90
N SER A 7 -8.22 -64.38 -48.79
CA SER A 7 -9.20 -63.89 -47.81
C SER A 7 -9.17 -62.36 -47.82
N GLY A 8 -10.33 -61.74 -48.07
CA GLY A 8 -10.49 -60.28 -48.10
C GLY A 8 -10.46 -59.65 -46.69
N PRO A 9 -10.36 -58.32 -46.58
CA PRO A 9 -10.38 -57.66 -45.29
C PRO A 9 -11.79 -57.69 -44.69
N PRO A 10 -11.96 -57.85 -43.36
CA PRO A 10 -13.27 -57.66 -42.76
C PRO A 10 -13.59 -56.16 -42.70
N ALA A 11 -14.87 -55.86 -42.92
CA ALA A 11 -15.45 -54.54 -42.94
C ALA A 11 -15.10 -53.72 -41.68
N GLN A 12 -14.68 -52.48 -41.89
CA GLN A 12 -14.66 -51.45 -40.85
C GLN A 12 -16.10 -51.23 -40.36
N SER A 13 -16.38 -51.67 -39.14
CA SER A 13 -17.52 -51.23 -38.37
C SER A 13 -17.32 -49.76 -38.00
N LEU A 14 -17.97 -48.86 -38.75
CA LEU A 14 -18.28 -47.52 -38.27
C LEU A 14 -19.07 -47.64 -36.95
N LEU A 15 -18.68 -46.83 -35.96
CA LEU A 15 -19.32 -46.55 -34.66
C LEU A 15 -18.88 -47.46 -33.50
N PRO A 16 -17.92 -46.95 -32.70
CA PRO A 16 -18.22 -46.70 -31.28
C PRO A 16 -17.67 -45.36 -30.74
N ASP A 17 -17.67 -44.27 -31.51
CA ASP A 17 -17.09 -42.99 -31.02
C ASP A 17 -18.08 -42.03 -30.35
N GLY A 18 -19.40 -42.23 -30.55
CA GLY A 18 -20.42 -41.31 -30.03
C GLY A 18 -20.50 -41.27 -28.50
N HIS A 19 -20.29 -42.41 -27.84
CA HIS A 19 -20.32 -42.51 -26.39
C HIS A 19 -19.10 -41.86 -25.73
N LEU A 20 -17.90 -42.04 -26.30
CA LEU A 20 -16.68 -41.43 -25.78
C LEU A 20 -16.73 -39.91 -25.91
N VAL A 21 -17.14 -39.42 -27.09
CA VAL A 21 -17.32 -37.98 -27.35
C VAL A 21 -18.36 -37.37 -26.41
N LEU A 22 -19.48 -38.05 -26.17
CA LEU A 22 -20.51 -37.61 -25.23
C LEU A 22 -19.98 -37.53 -23.78
N TRP A 23 -19.28 -38.56 -23.30
CA TRP A 23 -18.72 -38.56 -21.94
C TRP A 23 -17.63 -37.49 -21.76
N THR A 24 -16.79 -37.25 -22.77
CA THR A 24 -15.81 -36.15 -22.75
C THR A 24 -16.46 -34.77 -22.80
N LEU A 25 -17.54 -34.61 -23.58
CA LEU A 25 -18.31 -33.36 -23.59
C LEU A 25 -18.98 -33.14 -22.23
N CYS A 26 -19.59 -34.16 -21.63
CA CYS A 26 -20.19 -34.06 -20.31
C CYS A 26 -19.15 -33.77 -19.21
N SER A 27 -17.97 -34.39 -19.24
CA SER A 27 -16.93 -34.16 -18.22
C SER A 27 -16.34 -32.75 -18.26
N VAL A 28 -16.38 -32.08 -19.42
CA VAL A 28 -15.95 -30.67 -19.56
C VAL A 28 -17.11 -29.70 -19.33
N LEU A 29 -18.28 -29.96 -19.93
CA LEU A 29 -19.42 -29.05 -19.87
C LEU A 29 -20.09 -29.05 -18.50
N MET A 30 -20.16 -30.16 -17.77
CA MET A 30 -20.80 -30.20 -16.46
C MET A 30 -20.08 -29.31 -15.43
N PRO A 31 -18.75 -29.36 -15.24
CA PRO A 31 -18.05 -28.40 -14.39
C PRO A 31 -18.20 -26.95 -14.83
N VAL A 32 -18.21 -26.68 -16.14
CA VAL A 32 -18.42 -25.32 -16.68
C VAL A 32 -19.84 -24.82 -16.37
N LEU A 33 -20.86 -25.66 -16.54
CA LEU A 33 -22.24 -25.32 -16.20
C LEU A 33 -22.43 -25.15 -14.69
N ILE A 34 -21.78 -25.98 -13.86
CA ILE A 34 -21.79 -25.86 -12.40
C ILE A 34 -21.11 -24.56 -11.97
N THR A 35 -19.95 -24.22 -12.54
CA THR A 35 -19.24 -22.97 -12.21
C THR A 35 -20.01 -21.74 -12.66
N LEU A 36 -20.63 -21.77 -13.86
CA LEU A 36 -21.52 -20.71 -14.34
C LEU A 36 -22.76 -20.59 -13.45
N TRP A 37 -23.39 -21.71 -13.07
CA TRP A 37 -24.54 -21.72 -12.16
C TRP A 37 -24.17 -21.14 -10.79
N CYS A 38 -23.07 -21.60 -10.20
CA CYS A 38 -22.55 -21.08 -8.93
C CYS A 38 -22.22 -19.59 -9.02
N SER A 39 -21.60 -19.14 -10.12
CA SER A 39 -21.30 -17.72 -10.37
C SER A 39 -22.58 -16.89 -10.48
N LEU A 40 -23.58 -17.37 -11.23
CA LEU A 40 -24.86 -16.68 -11.40
C LEU A 40 -25.65 -16.63 -10.09
N GLN A 41 -25.65 -17.72 -9.32
CA GLN A 41 -26.28 -17.79 -8.02
C GLN A 41 -25.58 -16.89 -7.00
N ARG A 42 -24.25 -16.85 -7.00
CA ARG A 42 -23.44 -15.93 -6.19
C ARG A 42 -23.74 -14.48 -6.53
N SER A 43 -23.80 -14.12 -7.81
CA SER A 43 -24.17 -12.78 -8.28
C SER A 43 -25.57 -12.37 -7.82
N ARG A 44 -26.57 -13.27 -7.94
CA ARG A 44 -27.93 -13.02 -7.43
C ARG A 44 -27.95 -12.83 -5.91
N ARG A 45 -27.21 -13.66 -5.14
CA ARG A 45 -27.10 -13.52 -3.68
C ARG A 45 -26.45 -12.19 -3.29
N GLN A 46 -25.36 -11.81 -3.97
CA GLN A 46 -24.67 -10.54 -3.72
C GLN A 46 -25.58 -9.33 -3.97
N LEU A 47 -26.37 -9.34 -5.05
CA LEU A 47 -27.36 -8.28 -5.33
C LEU A 47 -28.38 -8.12 -4.20
N HIS A 48 -28.99 -9.23 -3.74
CA HIS A 48 -29.96 -9.18 -2.66
C HIS A 48 -29.34 -8.67 -1.34
N ARG A 49 -28.10 -9.05 -1.06
CA ARG A 49 -27.37 -8.65 0.14
C ARG A 49 -26.92 -7.20 0.11
N ARG A 50 -26.60 -6.65 -1.07
CA ARG A 50 -26.16 -5.26 -1.23
C ARG A 50 -27.18 -4.26 -0.67
N ASP A 51 -28.47 -4.53 -0.85
CA ASP A 51 -29.53 -3.68 -0.29
C ASP A 51 -29.63 -3.74 1.23
N ILE A 52 -29.42 -4.94 1.82
CA ILE A 52 -29.38 -5.12 3.27
C ILE A 52 -28.17 -4.38 3.84
N PHE A 53 -27.01 -4.51 3.20
CA PHE A 53 -25.76 -3.89 3.64
C PHE A 53 -25.85 -2.37 3.58
N ARG A 54 -26.42 -1.82 2.50
CA ARG A 54 -26.59 -0.38 2.34
C ARG A 54 -27.47 0.26 3.42
N LYS A 55 -28.45 -0.47 3.95
CA LYS A 55 -29.37 0.02 4.99
C LYS A 55 -28.87 -0.26 6.41
N SER A 56 -27.84 -1.09 6.56
CA SER A 56 -27.34 -1.52 7.87
C SER A 56 -26.48 -0.44 8.52
N LYS A 57 -26.42 -0.44 9.85
CA LYS A 57 -25.47 0.38 10.63
C LYS A 57 -24.09 -0.28 10.75
N HIS A 58 -23.98 -1.53 10.32
CA HIS A 58 -22.75 -2.31 10.28
C HIS A 58 -22.11 -2.23 8.90
N CYS A 59 -20.77 -2.24 8.87
CA CYS A 59 -19.99 -2.26 7.63
C CYS A 59 -19.78 -3.72 7.20
N TRP A 60 -20.79 -4.32 6.56
CA TRP A 60 -20.76 -5.74 6.21
C TRP A 60 -19.86 -6.06 5.02
N ARG A 61 -19.13 -7.15 5.15
CA ARG A 61 -18.44 -7.85 4.08
C ARG A 61 -18.95 -9.29 3.99
N ASP A 62 -19.08 -9.76 2.76
CA ASP A 62 -19.46 -11.14 2.47
C ASP A 62 -18.24 -12.07 2.53
N THR A 63 -18.44 -13.30 3.01
CA THR A 63 -17.44 -14.35 2.91
C THR A 63 -18.10 -15.69 2.62
N ASP A 64 -17.61 -16.33 1.57
CA ASP A 64 -18.10 -17.65 1.15
C ASP A 64 -17.54 -18.77 2.05
N LEU A 65 -16.41 -18.53 2.72
CA LEU A 65 -15.80 -19.47 3.65
C LEU A 65 -14.99 -18.75 4.72
N PHE A 66 -15.36 -18.94 5.99
CA PHE A 66 -14.53 -18.55 7.12
C PHE A 66 -13.34 -19.51 7.27
N SER A 67 -12.14 -18.95 7.42
CA SER A 67 -10.88 -19.72 7.57
C SER A 67 -10.75 -20.48 8.90
N HIS A 68 -11.61 -20.18 9.88
CA HIS A 68 -11.57 -20.77 11.22
C HIS A 68 -13.00 -21.06 11.72
N PRO A 69 -13.18 -22.01 12.67
CA PRO A 69 -14.47 -22.30 13.28
C PRO A 69 -15.18 -21.02 13.72
N THR A 70 -16.32 -20.74 13.09
CA THR A 70 -17.04 -19.48 13.25
C THR A 70 -18.48 -19.76 13.64
N TYR A 71 -19.02 -18.96 14.54
CA TYR A 71 -20.39 -19.09 15.02
C TYR A 71 -21.18 -17.81 14.79
N CYS A 72 -22.43 -17.94 14.36
CA CYS A 72 -23.31 -16.80 14.16
C CYS A 72 -23.60 -16.11 15.51
N CYS A 73 -23.29 -14.82 15.62
CA CYS A 73 -23.53 -14.03 16.84
C CYS A 73 -25.02 -13.89 17.20
N VAL A 74 -25.95 -14.25 16.30
CA VAL A 74 -27.40 -14.12 16.51
C VAL A 74 -28.06 -15.44 16.93
N CYS A 75 -27.79 -16.55 16.23
CA CYS A 75 -28.38 -17.87 16.51
C CYS A 75 -27.43 -18.84 17.22
N ALA A 76 -26.17 -18.46 17.43
CA ALA A 76 -25.11 -19.26 18.05
C ALA A 76 -24.75 -20.57 17.32
N GLN A 77 -25.30 -20.81 16.12
CA GLN A 77 -24.97 -21.98 15.30
C GLN A 77 -23.62 -21.79 14.61
N HIS A 78 -22.93 -22.90 14.38
CA HIS A 78 -21.71 -22.93 13.57
C HIS A 78 -22.03 -22.55 12.12
N ILE A 79 -21.23 -21.68 11.53
CA ILE A 79 -21.41 -21.18 10.16
C ILE A 79 -20.09 -21.32 9.38
N LEU A 80 -20.21 -21.81 8.15
CA LEU A 80 -19.09 -21.87 7.21
C LEU A 80 -19.05 -20.64 6.31
N GLN A 81 -20.22 -20.12 5.94
CA GLN A 81 -20.40 -18.95 5.07
C GLN A 81 -21.29 -17.91 5.78
N GLY A 82 -21.15 -16.65 5.41
CA GLY A 82 -22.00 -15.60 5.97
C GLY A 82 -21.46 -14.19 5.72
N ALA A 83 -21.73 -13.31 6.68
CA ALA A 83 -21.22 -11.95 6.66
C ALA A 83 -20.41 -11.65 7.92
N PHE A 84 -19.42 -10.77 7.79
CA PHE A 84 -18.74 -10.18 8.93
C PHE A 84 -18.71 -8.66 8.84
N CYS A 85 -18.71 -7.98 10.00
CA CYS A 85 -18.66 -6.53 10.05
C CYS A 85 -17.22 -6.02 10.22
N ASP A 86 -16.78 -5.16 9.31
CA ASP A 86 -15.44 -4.55 9.29
C ASP A 86 -15.18 -3.62 10.48
N CYS A 87 -16.20 -3.18 11.22
CA CYS A 87 -16.01 -2.26 12.35
C CYS A 87 -15.99 -2.98 13.70
N CYS A 88 -16.94 -3.90 13.92
CA CYS A 88 -17.12 -4.55 15.23
C CYS A 88 -16.71 -6.03 15.22
N GLY A 89 -16.48 -6.62 14.04
CA GLY A 89 -16.11 -8.02 13.90
C GLY A 89 -17.23 -9.03 14.17
N LEU A 90 -18.50 -8.60 14.24
CA LEU A 90 -19.63 -9.54 14.32
C LEU A 90 -19.61 -10.46 13.11
N ARG A 91 -19.94 -11.74 13.33
CA ARG A 91 -20.06 -12.76 12.28
C ARG A 91 -21.46 -13.33 12.32
N VAL A 92 -22.14 -13.33 11.18
CA VAL A 92 -23.58 -13.59 11.13
C VAL A 92 -23.94 -14.42 9.91
N ASP A 93 -24.81 -15.40 10.12
CA ASP A 93 -25.46 -16.18 9.07
C ASP A 93 -26.34 -15.30 8.15
N GLU A 94 -26.53 -15.74 6.90
CA GLU A 94 -27.35 -15.02 5.92
C GLU A 94 -28.79 -14.77 6.41
N GLY A 95 -29.43 -15.74 7.06
CA GLY A 95 -30.80 -15.63 7.57
C GLY A 95 -30.92 -14.71 8.80
N CYS A 96 -29.79 -14.40 9.45
CA CYS A 96 -29.76 -13.61 10.67
C CYS A 96 -29.41 -12.13 10.44
N LEU A 97 -28.91 -11.75 9.25
CA LEU A 97 -28.49 -10.37 8.92
C LEU A 97 -29.53 -9.29 9.28
N LYS A 98 -30.81 -9.52 8.95
CA LYS A 98 -31.90 -8.54 9.20
C LYS A 98 -32.19 -8.33 10.69
N LYS A 99 -31.75 -9.24 11.56
CA LYS A 99 -31.98 -9.18 13.02
C LYS A 99 -30.85 -8.45 13.76
N VAL A 100 -29.69 -8.26 13.12
CA VAL A 100 -28.48 -7.75 13.78
C VAL A 100 -28.64 -6.30 14.22
N ASP A 101 -29.07 -5.41 13.33
CA ASP A 101 -29.19 -3.96 13.61
C ASP A 101 -30.11 -3.64 14.80
N LYS A 102 -31.05 -4.55 15.12
CA LYS A 102 -31.96 -4.43 16.27
C LYS A 102 -31.36 -4.96 17.57
N ARG A 103 -30.40 -5.87 17.50
CA ARG A 103 -29.83 -6.59 18.67
C ARG A 103 -28.46 -6.10 19.07
N PHE A 104 -27.64 -5.67 18.10
CA PHE A 104 -26.24 -5.34 18.32
C PHE A 104 -25.93 -3.96 17.71
N PRO A 105 -25.58 -2.96 18.52
CA PRO A 105 -25.02 -1.73 17.99
C PRO A 105 -23.65 -2.00 17.35
N CYS A 106 -23.30 -1.23 16.32
CA CYS A 106 -21.96 -1.26 15.73
C CYS A 106 -21.01 -0.32 16.51
N LYS A 107 -19.75 -0.26 16.08
CA LYS A 107 -18.74 0.69 16.58
C LYS A 107 -19.21 2.12 16.29
N GLU A 108 -19.58 2.86 17.33
CA GLU A 108 -20.07 4.24 17.19
C GLU A 108 -18.90 5.20 17.00
N ILE A 109 -18.97 6.04 15.95
CA ILE A 109 -17.92 7.04 15.67
C ILE A 109 -17.91 8.13 16.76
N MET A 110 -19.08 8.53 17.26
CA MET A 110 -19.30 9.55 18.28
C MET A 110 -20.27 9.03 19.34
N LEU A 111 -20.14 9.49 20.58
CA LEU A 111 -21.12 9.21 21.64
C LEU A 111 -22.38 10.06 21.43
N LYS A 112 -23.55 9.44 21.66
CA LYS A 112 -24.87 10.10 21.50
C LYS A 112 -25.31 10.96 22.69
N ASN A 113 -24.74 10.75 23.89
CA ASN A 113 -25.18 11.40 25.12
C ASN A 113 -24.12 12.36 25.68
N ASP A 114 -24.53 13.60 25.95
CA ASP A 114 -23.65 14.69 26.43
C ASP A 114 -23.09 14.45 27.86
N LYS A 115 -23.76 13.61 28.67
CA LYS A 115 -23.33 13.28 30.04
C LYS A 115 -22.31 12.14 30.14
N ALA A 116 -21.96 11.50 29.02
CA ALA A 116 -21.03 10.36 28.96
C ALA A 116 -19.57 10.78 28.67
N ALA A 117 -19.26 12.07 28.71
CA ALA A 117 -17.93 12.59 28.37
C ALA A 117 -16.80 12.07 29.28
N ASP A 118 -17.11 11.66 30.51
CA ASP A 118 -16.10 11.29 31.53
C ASP A 118 -15.82 9.78 31.63
N ALA A 119 -16.51 8.93 30.85
CA ALA A 119 -16.33 7.48 30.93
C ALA A 119 -16.72 6.76 29.64
N MET A 120 -15.73 6.18 28.94
CA MET A 120 -16.01 5.28 27.83
C MET A 120 -16.35 3.88 28.36
N PRO A 121 -17.59 3.35 28.18
CA PRO A 121 -17.90 1.98 28.57
C PRO A 121 -17.28 0.99 27.59
N HIS A 122 -16.93 -0.21 28.08
CA HIS A 122 -16.61 -1.31 27.19
C HIS A 122 -17.82 -1.68 26.34
N HIS A 123 -17.59 -1.92 25.05
CA HIS A 123 -18.58 -2.49 24.14
C HIS A 123 -18.20 -3.94 23.83
N TRP A 124 -18.84 -4.86 24.54
CA TRP A 124 -18.57 -6.29 24.48
C TRP A 124 -19.37 -7.00 23.38
N ILE A 125 -18.67 -7.86 22.63
CA ILE A 125 -19.28 -8.79 21.68
C ILE A 125 -18.92 -10.21 22.09
N ARG A 126 -19.93 -11.09 22.08
CA ARG A 126 -19.77 -12.48 22.49
C ARG A 126 -19.35 -13.37 21.31
N GLY A 127 -18.38 -14.24 21.53
CA GLY A 127 -17.92 -15.26 20.58
C GLY A 127 -17.03 -14.75 19.46
N ASN A 128 -16.52 -15.71 18.67
CA ASN A 128 -15.56 -15.49 17.59
C ASN A 128 -14.33 -14.67 18.04
N VAL A 129 -13.87 -14.96 19.27
CA VAL A 129 -12.68 -14.34 19.84
C VAL A 129 -11.45 -14.76 19.02
N PRO A 130 -10.50 -13.84 18.74
CA PRO A 130 -9.27 -14.19 18.02
C PRO A 130 -8.52 -15.36 18.65
N LEU A 131 -7.86 -16.16 17.82
CA LEU A 131 -7.00 -17.24 18.29
C LEU A 131 -5.91 -16.69 19.24
N CYS A 132 -5.47 -17.52 20.17
CA CYS A 132 -4.45 -17.16 21.18
C CYS A 132 -4.83 -15.94 22.05
N SER A 133 -6.12 -15.66 22.23
CA SER A 133 -6.58 -14.64 23.17
C SER A 133 -6.61 -15.19 24.60
N TYR A 134 -6.28 -14.34 25.58
CA TYR A 134 -6.28 -14.70 26.99
C TYR A 134 -7.23 -13.82 27.79
N CYS A 135 -7.92 -14.43 28.75
CA CYS A 135 -8.82 -13.71 29.64
C CYS A 135 -8.03 -12.73 30.50
N VAL A 136 -8.46 -11.47 30.52
CA VAL A 136 -7.82 -10.42 31.32
C VAL A 136 -7.85 -10.69 32.83
N ILE A 137 -8.83 -11.46 33.31
CA ILE A 137 -9.02 -11.78 34.74
C ILE A 137 -8.18 -13.00 35.13
N CYS A 138 -8.48 -14.17 34.58
CA CYS A 138 -7.85 -15.42 35.02
C CYS A 138 -6.58 -15.80 34.23
N ARG A 139 -6.24 -15.05 33.18
CA ARG A 139 -5.07 -15.27 32.29
C ARG A 139 -5.07 -16.60 31.54
N GLN A 140 -6.20 -17.32 31.52
CA GLN A 140 -6.38 -18.55 30.74
C GLN A 140 -6.89 -18.25 29.33
N GLN A 141 -6.67 -19.17 28.38
CA GLN A 141 -7.05 -18.99 26.98
C GLN A 141 -8.59 -18.88 26.79
N CYS A 142 -9.03 -17.89 26.02
CA CYS A 142 -10.42 -17.69 25.59
C CYS A 142 -10.70 -18.36 24.23
N GLY A 143 -11.98 -18.61 23.94
CA GLY A 143 -12.44 -19.12 22.65
C GLY A 143 -12.10 -20.58 22.38
N SER A 144 -11.74 -21.35 23.41
CA SER A 144 -11.36 -22.76 23.29
C SER A 144 -12.54 -23.72 23.13
N GLN A 145 -13.76 -23.28 23.46
CA GLN A 145 -14.95 -24.12 23.38
C GLN A 145 -15.57 -24.08 21.98
N PRO A 146 -16.05 -25.21 21.42
CA PRO A 146 -16.64 -25.28 20.08
C PRO A 146 -18.09 -24.72 20.07
N LYS A 147 -18.27 -23.50 20.57
CA LYS A 147 -19.53 -22.76 20.60
C LYS A 147 -19.28 -21.26 20.69
N LEU A 148 -20.33 -20.47 20.50
CA LEU A 148 -20.30 -19.04 20.78
C LEU A 148 -20.15 -18.79 22.30
N CYS A 149 -18.93 -18.51 22.74
CA CYS A 149 -18.54 -18.27 24.14
C CYS A 149 -17.52 -17.13 24.25
N ASP A 150 -17.37 -16.63 25.46
CA ASP A 150 -16.45 -15.55 25.84
C ASP A 150 -16.77 -14.22 25.14
N TYR A 151 -16.14 -13.15 25.61
CA TYR A 151 -16.40 -11.80 25.15
C TYR A 151 -15.12 -11.11 24.72
N ARG A 152 -15.22 -10.27 23.69
CA ARG A 152 -14.19 -9.33 23.27
C ARG A 152 -14.75 -7.91 23.26
N CYS A 153 -14.00 -6.96 23.80
CA CYS A 153 -14.35 -5.55 23.66
C CYS A 153 -13.90 -5.02 22.29
N ILE A 154 -14.78 -4.36 21.54
CA ILE A 154 -14.44 -3.86 20.18
C ILE A 154 -13.52 -2.63 20.15
N TRP A 155 -13.25 -2.05 21.32
CA TRP A 155 -12.37 -0.88 21.46
C TRP A 155 -10.99 -1.32 21.96
N CYS A 156 -10.90 -1.76 23.22
CA CYS A 156 -9.62 -2.19 23.81
C CYS A 156 -9.15 -3.59 23.39
N GLN A 157 -9.94 -4.34 22.61
CA GLN A 157 -9.66 -5.72 22.18
C GLN A 157 -9.49 -6.76 23.31
N THR A 158 -9.59 -6.36 24.57
CA THR A 158 -9.52 -7.25 25.73
C THR A 158 -10.55 -8.36 25.62
N THR A 159 -10.17 -9.55 26.09
CA THR A 159 -11.04 -10.73 26.09
C THR A 159 -11.29 -11.23 27.50
N VAL A 160 -12.46 -11.84 27.72
CA VAL A 160 -12.85 -12.34 29.04
C VAL A 160 -13.81 -13.52 28.91
N HIS A 161 -13.65 -14.52 29.76
CA HIS A 161 -14.56 -15.66 29.82
C HIS A 161 -15.97 -15.27 30.25
N ASP A 162 -16.97 -16.06 29.84
CA ASP A 162 -18.36 -15.90 30.28
C ASP A 162 -18.51 -15.82 31.81
N GLU A 163 -17.76 -16.63 32.55
CA GLU A 163 -17.81 -16.69 34.02
C GLU A 163 -17.11 -15.50 34.67
N CYS A 164 -15.94 -15.11 34.13
CA CYS A 164 -15.14 -13.99 34.62
C CYS A 164 -15.84 -12.64 34.38
N MET A 165 -16.60 -12.50 33.30
CA MET A 165 -17.39 -11.29 33.01
C MET A 165 -18.44 -11.02 34.10
N ARG A 166 -19.05 -12.08 34.66
CA ARG A 166 -20.11 -11.93 35.67
C ARG A 166 -19.59 -11.41 37.00
N SER A 167 -18.32 -11.63 37.32
CA SER A 167 -17.77 -11.35 38.65
C SER A 167 -17.14 -9.95 38.81
N SER A 168 -16.59 -9.31 37.76
CA SER A 168 -15.72 -8.12 37.98
C SER A 168 -15.85 -6.95 36.97
N LEU A 169 -16.10 -7.19 35.68
CA LEU A 169 -15.86 -6.18 34.62
C LEU A 169 -17.04 -5.29 34.21
N LYS A 170 -18.25 -5.49 34.76
CA LYS A 170 -19.45 -4.76 34.30
C LYS A 170 -19.39 -3.24 34.53
N SER A 171 -18.58 -2.78 35.49
CA SER A 171 -18.49 -1.37 35.89
C SER A 171 -17.18 -0.70 35.51
N GLU A 172 -16.23 -1.44 34.94
CA GLU A 172 -14.95 -0.88 34.50
C GLU A 172 -15.10 -0.06 33.21
N LYS A 173 -14.24 0.94 33.07
CA LYS A 173 -14.18 1.83 31.91
C LYS A 173 -13.17 1.28 30.90
N CYS A 174 -13.50 1.38 29.62
CA CYS A 174 -12.61 1.03 28.54
C CYS A 174 -11.48 2.05 28.43
N ASP A 175 -10.25 1.57 28.47
CA ASP A 175 -9.01 2.35 28.33
C ASP A 175 -8.48 2.39 26.89
N PHE A 176 -9.21 1.79 25.95
CA PHE A 176 -8.84 1.58 24.53
C PHE A 176 -7.63 0.67 24.30
N GLY A 177 -7.12 0.01 25.34
CA GLY A 177 -6.10 -1.03 25.23
C GLY A 177 -4.76 -0.54 24.68
N GLU A 178 -4.04 -1.45 24.02
CA GLU A 178 -2.69 -1.25 23.47
C GLU A 178 -2.61 0.00 22.56
N PHE A 179 -3.58 0.18 21.67
CA PHE A 179 -3.57 1.24 20.66
C PHE A 179 -4.27 2.53 21.11
N ARG A 180 -4.49 2.73 22.42
CA ARG A 180 -5.21 3.91 22.95
C ARG A 180 -4.63 5.25 22.46
N ASN A 181 -3.32 5.32 22.29
CA ASN A 181 -2.64 6.54 21.83
C ASN A 181 -2.93 6.86 20.36
N LEU A 182 -3.26 5.84 19.56
CA LEU A 182 -3.55 6.00 18.12
C LEU A 182 -5.03 6.25 17.84
N ILE A 183 -5.93 5.87 18.77
CA ILE A 183 -7.39 5.95 18.59
C ILE A 183 -7.88 7.38 18.84
N ILE A 184 -8.71 7.91 17.95
CA ILE A 184 -9.54 9.10 18.22
C ILE A 184 -10.78 8.65 18.99
N PRO A 185 -10.92 8.98 20.29
CA PRO A 185 -12.02 8.48 21.09
C PRO A 185 -13.37 9.07 20.64
N PRO A 186 -14.47 8.29 20.67
CA PRO A 186 -15.79 8.82 20.35
C PRO A 186 -16.22 10.01 21.23
N SER A 187 -15.78 10.04 22.50
CA SER A 187 -16.02 11.15 23.42
C SER A 187 -15.36 12.44 22.96
N TYR A 188 -14.12 12.36 22.43
CA TYR A 188 -13.39 13.51 21.89
C TYR A 188 -14.18 14.19 20.75
N LEU A 189 -14.67 13.39 19.81
CA LEU A 189 -15.45 13.91 18.68
C LEU A 189 -16.79 14.53 19.11
N THR A 190 -17.46 13.92 20.10
CA THR A 190 -18.68 14.50 20.68
C THR A 190 -18.40 15.87 21.29
N SER A 191 -17.32 16.00 22.07
CA SER A 191 -16.91 17.28 22.64
C SER A 191 -16.56 18.31 21.56
N ILE A 192 -15.86 17.93 20.49
CA ILE A 192 -15.61 18.84 19.35
C ILE A 192 -16.90 19.33 18.72
N ASN A 193 -17.87 18.44 18.51
CA ASN A 193 -19.13 18.80 17.89
C ASN A 193 -19.94 19.78 18.77
N GLN A 194 -19.87 19.64 20.09
CA GLN A 194 -20.45 20.60 21.03
C GLN A 194 -19.70 21.94 20.99
N MET A 195 -18.38 21.92 21.12
CA MET A 195 -17.55 23.13 21.10
C MET A 195 -17.74 23.96 19.82
N ARG A 196 -17.89 23.30 18.66
CA ARG A 196 -18.21 23.95 17.38
C ARG A 196 -19.58 24.65 17.39
N LYS A 197 -20.58 24.09 18.06
CA LYS A 197 -21.89 24.76 18.25
C LYS A 197 -21.75 26.00 19.12
N ASP A 198 -20.89 25.92 20.14
CA ASP A 198 -20.66 26.99 21.12
C ASP A 198 -19.61 28.02 20.64
N LYS A 199 -19.09 27.88 19.41
CA LYS A 199 -18.03 28.73 18.81
C LYS A 199 -16.73 28.78 19.62
N ASN A 200 -16.49 27.79 20.47
CA ASN A 200 -15.23 27.59 21.16
C ASN A 200 -14.37 26.58 20.36
N THR A 201 -13.09 26.87 20.11
CA THR A 201 -12.24 26.02 19.24
C THR A 201 -10.88 25.72 19.85
N ASN A 202 -10.77 25.66 21.19
CA ASN A 202 -9.52 25.27 21.83
C ASN A 202 -9.40 23.72 21.93
N TYR A 203 -8.94 23.09 20.84
CA TYR A 203 -8.75 21.65 20.78
C TYR A 203 -7.58 21.14 21.65
N GLU A 204 -6.58 21.98 21.94
CA GLU A 204 -5.43 21.60 22.77
C GLU A 204 -5.84 21.29 24.22
N VAL A 205 -6.72 22.12 24.80
CA VAL A 205 -7.25 21.91 26.16
C VAL A 205 -8.11 20.64 26.23
N LEU A 206 -8.83 20.32 25.15
CA LEU A 206 -9.59 19.06 25.11
C LEU A 206 -8.65 17.86 25.04
N ALA A 207 -7.61 17.95 24.22
CA ALA A 207 -6.67 16.87 23.99
C ALA A 207 -5.76 16.56 25.16
N SER A 208 -5.47 17.54 26.02
CA SER A 208 -4.64 17.33 27.21
C SER A 208 -5.19 16.24 28.14
N LYS A 209 -6.51 15.96 28.08
CA LYS A 209 -7.18 14.87 28.81
C LYS A 209 -6.72 13.47 28.38
N PHE A 210 -6.18 13.33 27.17
CA PHE A 210 -5.74 12.05 26.61
C PHE A 210 -4.24 11.80 26.78
N GLY A 211 -3.53 12.75 27.41
CA GLY A 211 -2.11 12.64 27.74
C GLY A 211 -1.19 13.12 26.61
N LYS A 212 0.07 13.42 26.98
CA LYS A 212 1.09 13.95 26.04
C LYS A 212 1.54 12.94 24.97
N GLN A 213 1.33 11.65 25.21
CA GLN A 213 1.68 10.57 24.29
C GLN A 213 0.55 10.24 23.30
N TRP A 214 -0.57 10.97 23.32
CA TRP A 214 -1.67 10.75 22.39
C TRP A 214 -1.27 11.23 20.99
N THR A 215 -1.08 10.27 20.08
CA THR A 215 -0.63 10.48 18.70
C THR A 215 -1.62 9.83 17.73
N PRO A 216 -2.79 10.46 17.48
CA PRO A 216 -3.83 9.91 16.64
C PRO A 216 -3.31 9.49 15.27
N LEU A 217 -3.68 8.29 14.83
CA LEU A 217 -3.29 7.75 13.53
C LEU A 217 -4.45 7.82 12.53
N ILE A 218 -4.24 8.42 11.37
CA ILE A 218 -5.19 8.40 10.26
C ILE A 218 -4.68 7.41 9.20
N ILE A 219 -5.55 6.51 8.74
CA ILE A 219 -5.24 5.53 7.71
C ILE A 219 -5.79 6.02 6.37
N LEU A 220 -4.91 6.14 5.38
CA LEU A 220 -5.26 6.44 3.99
C LEU A 220 -4.86 5.24 3.13
N ALA A 221 -5.82 4.38 2.78
CA ALA A 221 -5.52 3.19 1.98
C ALA A 221 -6.11 3.28 0.58
N ASN A 222 -5.33 2.89 -0.42
CA ASN A 222 -5.80 2.73 -1.78
C ASN A 222 -6.33 1.31 -1.99
N SER A 223 -7.66 1.16 -2.05
CA SER A 223 -8.32 -0.13 -2.23
C SER A 223 -8.01 -0.82 -3.55
N ARG A 224 -7.49 -0.09 -4.54
CA ARG A 224 -7.10 -0.63 -5.86
C ARG A 224 -5.60 -0.94 -5.97
N SER A 225 -4.78 -0.60 -4.97
CA SER A 225 -3.35 -0.90 -4.98
C SER A 225 -3.08 -2.35 -4.56
N GLY A 226 -2.06 -2.95 -5.19
CA GLY A 226 -1.67 -4.34 -4.96
C GLY A 226 -2.68 -5.36 -5.51
N THR A 227 -2.64 -6.58 -4.99
CA THR A 227 -3.55 -7.69 -5.30
C THR A 227 -4.96 -7.50 -4.71
N ASN A 228 -5.49 -6.27 -4.69
CA ASN A 228 -6.75 -5.84 -4.02
C ASN A 228 -6.76 -6.03 -2.48
N MET A 229 -5.60 -6.05 -1.83
CA MET A 229 -5.52 -6.19 -0.36
C MET A 229 -5.99 -4.95 0.40
N GLY A 230 -6.06 -3.79 -0.25
CA GLY A 230 -6.44 -2.53 0.40
C GLY A 230 -7.84 -2.56 1.03
N GLU A 231 -8.80 -3.27 0.43
CA GLU A 231 -10.14 -3.43 1.03
C GLU A 231 -10.11 -4.27 2.32
N GLY A 232 -9.33 -5.36 2.32
CA GLY A 232 -9.07 -6.19 3.49
C GLY A 232 -8.52 -5.36 4.66
N LEU A 233 -7.42 -4.66 4.39
CA LEU A 233 -6.72 -3.79 5.33
C LEU A 233 -7.62 -2.72 5.94
N LEU A 234 -8.42 -2.03 5.12
CA LEU A 234 -9.38 -1.02 5.60
C LEU A 234 -10.33 -1.60 6.66
N GLY A 235 -10.72 -2.86 6.53
CA GLY A 235 -11.56 -3.54 7.52
C GLY A 235 -10.80 -3.85 8.80
N GLU A 236 -9.59 -4.40 8.70
CA GLU A 236 -8.76 -4.72 9.86
C GLU A 236 -8.39 -3.48 10.68
N PHE A 237 -8.03 -2.37 10.02
CA PHE A 237 -7.80 -1.10 10.70
C PHE A 237 -9.06 -0.58 11.41
N LYS A 238 -10.27 -0.74 10.85
CA LYS A 238 -11.53 -0.34 11.50
C LYS A 238 -11.88 -1.20 12.72
N ILE A 239 -11.45 -2.46 12.76
CA ILE A 239 -11.58 -3.32 13.94
C ILE A 239 -10.79 -2.74 15.11
N LEU A 240 -9.56 -2.26 14.87
CA LEU A 240 -8.66 -1.75 15.90
C LEU A 240 -8.90 -0.27 16.22
N LEU A 241 -9.09 0.58 15.21
CA LEU A 241 -9.19 2.05 15.34
C LEU A 241 -10.64 2.56 15.26
N ASN A 242 -10.87 3.84 15.55
CA ASN A 242 -12.18 4.45 15.29
C ASN A 242 -12.41 4.50 13.76
N PRO A 243 -13.56 4.02 13.23
CA PRO A 243 -13.81 4.03 11.79
C PRO A 243 -13.71 5.40 11.11
N VAL A 244 -13.82 6.51 11.86
CA VAL A 244 -13.60 7.87 11.34
C VAL A 244 -12.17 8.13 10.88
N GLN A 245 -11.20 7.34 11.35
CA GLN A 245 -9.78 7.49 11.04
C GLN A 245 -9.37 6.73 9.78
N VAL A 246 -10.26 5.92 9.19
CA VAL A 246 -9.90 4.96 8.16
C VAL A 246 -10.57 5.30 6.83
N PHE A 247 -9.78 5.86 5.90
CA PHE A 247 -10.27 6.36 4.62
C PHE A 247 -9.76 5.52 3.45
N ASP A 248 -10.68 5.24 2.54
CA ASP A 248 -10.37 4.72 1.21
C ASP A 248 -10.14 5.91 0.28
N VAL A 249 -8.90 6.10 -0.19
CA VAL A 249 -8.54 7.27 -1.01
C VAL A 249 -9.25 7.28 -2.37
N THR A 250 -9.73 6.11 -2.84
CA THR A 250 -10.52 6.02 -4.07
C THR A 250 -11.94 6.58 -3.91
N LYS A 251 -12.41 6.71 -2.67
CA LYS A 251 -13.74 7.23 -2.31
C LYS A 251 -13.67 8.64 -1.72
N THR A 252 -12.64 8.92 -0.93
CA THR A 252 -12.42 10.21 -0.28
C THR A 252 -11.03 10.72 -0.62
N PRO A 253 -10.89 11.81 -1.41
CA PRO A 253 -9.58 12.35 -1.76
C PRO A 253 -8.74 12.69 -0.53
N PRO A 254 -7.40 12.51 -0.56
CA PRO A 254 -6.50 12.74 0.58
C PRO A 254 -6.72 14.09 1.25
N LEU A 255 -6.80 15.18 0.48
CA LEU A 255 -7.02 16.52 1.03
C LEU A 255 -8.27 16.60 1.93
N LYS A 256 -9.36 15.93 1.53
CA LYS A 256 -10.61 15.91 2.30
C LYS A 256 -10.49 15.05 3.55
N ALA A 257 -9.78 13.93 3.47
CA ALA A 257 -9.53 13.07 4.62
C ALA A 257 -8.62 13.77 5.66
N LEU A 258 -7.56 14.46 5.18
CA LEU A 258 -6.60 15.20 6.01
C LEU A 258 -7.22 16.41 6.72
N GLN A 259 -8.42 16.87 6.33
CA GLN A 259 -9.12 17.89 7.12
C GLN A 259 -9.46 17.41 8.54
N LEU A 260 -9.46 16.09 8.80
CA LEU A 260 -9.56 15.55 10.16
C LEU A 260 -8.39 16.00 11.04
N CYS A 261 -7.18 16.23 10.49
CA CYS A 261 -6.04 16.75 11.24
C CYS A 261 -6.32 18.12 11.86
N THR A 262 -7.16 18.95 11.22
CA THR A 262 -7.53 20.28 11.73
C THR A 262 -8.41 20.24 12.99
N LEU A 263 -8.89 19.05 13.35
CA LEU A 263 -9.66 18.78 14.55
C LEU A 263 -8.82 18.18 15.67
N LEU A 264 -7.54 18.00 15.46
CA LEU A 264 -6.63 17.34 16.38
C LEU A 264 -5.56 18.34 16.86
N PRO A 265 -4.82 18.02 17.93
CA PRO A 265 -3.74 18.88 18.41
C PRO A 265 -2.68 19.14 17.35
N TYR A 266 -2.00 20.27 17.48
CA TYR A 266 -0.92 20.62 16.57
C TYR A 266 0.21 19.61 16.67
N ARG A 267 0.77 19.24 15.52
CA ARG A 267 1.96 18.37 15.40
C ARG A 267 1.88 17.03 16.17
N SER A 268 0.67 16.49 16.39
CA SER A 268 0.48 15.22 17.09
C SER A 268 -0.03 14.08 16.21
N VAL A 269 -0.40 14.37 14.96
CA VAL A 269 -1.08 13.42 14.09
C VAL A 269 -0.08 12.65 13.25
N ARG A 270 -0.28 11.33 13.16
CA ARG A 270 0.41 10.46 12.22
C ARG A 270 -0.56 10.01 11.13
N VAL A 271 -0.07 9.79 9.93
CA VAL A 271 -0.81 9.23 8.81
C VAL A 271 -0.10 7.98 8.32
N LEU A 272 -0.80 6.86 8.20
CA LEU A 272 -0.31 5.67 7.50
C LEU A 272 -0.94 5.60 6.10
N VAL A 273 -0.10 5.65 5.07
CA VAL A 273 -0.52 5.53 3.68
C VAL A 273 -0.32 4.10 3.20
N CYS A 274 -1.40 3.38 2.94
CA CYS A 274 -1.34 2.03 2.39
C CYS A 274 -1.50 2.09 0.87
N GLY A 275 -0.39 2.00 0.13
CA GLY A 275 -0.36 2.21 -1.31
C GLY A 275 1.04 2.01 -1.91
N GLY A 276 1.18 2.27 -3.21
CA GLY A 276 2.49 2.40 -3.86
C GLY A 276 2.97 3.86 -3.86
N ASP A 277 4.16 4.11 -4.42
CA ASP A 277 4.80 5.44 -4.43
C ASP A 277 3.89 6.56 -4.93
N GLY A 278 3.15 6.35 -6.03
CA GLY A 278 2.21 7.34 -6.54
C GLY A 278 1.03 7.67 -5.60
N THR A 279 0.60 6.71 -4.75
CA THR A 279 -0.40 7.00 -3.71
C THR A 279 0.20 7.84 -2.59
N VAL A 280 1.44 7.56 -2.20
CA VAL A 280 2.17 8.35 -1.21
C VAL A 280 2.38 9.77 -1.74
N GLY A 281 2.85 9.93 -2.98
CA GLY A 281 3.00 11.23 -3.65
C GLY A 281 1.70 12.03 -3.66
N TRP A 282 0.56 11.40 -3.97
CA TRP A 282 -0.75 12.06 -3.93
C TRP A 282 -1.13 12.59 -2.54
N VAL A 283 -0.81 11.84 -1.48
CA VAL A 283 -1.04 12.29 -0.09
C VAL A 283 -0.11 13.45 0.26
N LEU A 284 1.17 13.37 -0.14
CA LEU A 284 2.15 14.44 0.10
C LEU A 284 1.77 15.73 -0.65
N ASP A 285 1.22 15.65 -1.85
CA ASP A 285 0.70 16.80 -2.58
C ASP A 285 -0.49 17.44 -1.86
N ALA A 286 -1.39 16.64 -1.28
CA ALA A 286 -2.48 17.16 -0.46
C ALA A 286 -1.97 17.85 0.82
N ILE A 287 -0.87 17.37 1.41
CA ILE A 287 -0.19 18.03 2.54
C ILE A 287 0.42 19.37 2.11
N ASP A 288 1.03 19.44 0.93
CA ASP A 288 1.51 20.72 0.38
C ASP A 288 0.37 21.71 0.17
N GLU A 289 -0.79 21.25 -0.31
CA GLU A 289 -1.96 22.10 -0.44
C GLU A 289 -2.47 22.61 0.93
N MET A 290 -2.37 21.80 1.99
CA MET A 290 -2.66 22.25 3.35
C MET A 290 -1.71 23.36 3.81
N LYS A 291 -0.40 23.26 3.51
CA LYS A 291 0.58 24.33 3.78
C LYS A 291 0.16 25.63 3.10
N ILE A 292 -0.17 25.57 1.81
CA ILE A 292 -0.62 26.73 1.01
C ILE A 292 -1.87 27.37 1.61
N LYS A 293 -2.76 26.57 2.23
CA LYS A 293 -3.97 27.03 2.92
C LYS A 293 -3.71 27.57 4.34
N GLY A 294 -2.45 27.72 4.76
CA GLY A 294 -2.08 28.19 6.09
C GLY A 294 -2.33 27.18 7.21
N GLN A 295 -2.43 25.88 6.89
CA GLN A 295 -2.72 24.82 7.86
C GLN A 295 -1.44 24.10 8.33
N GLU A 296 -0.29 24.77 8.33
CA GLU A 296 1.03 24.18 8.57
C GLU A 296 1.17 23.49 9.95
N GLN A 297 0.51 24.04 10.97
CA GLN A 297 0.51 23.47 12.33
C GLN A 297 -0.20 22.11 12.43
N TYR A 298 -0.99 21.72 11.43
CA TYR A 298 -1.76 20.48 11.38
C TYR A 298 -1.16 19.43 10.43
N ILE A 299 0.04 19.66 9.90
CA ILE A 299 0.72 18.70 9.03
C ILE A 299 1.05 17.44 9.82
N PRO A 300 0.65 16.25 9.33
CA PRO A 300 0.98 15.00 9.97
C PRO A 300 2.35 14.46 9.56
N GLU A 301 2.91 13.58 10.39
CA GLU A 301 4.02 12.71 10.00
C GLU A 301 3.50 11.50 9.20
N VAL A 302 4.17 11.13 8.11
CA VAL A 302 3.66 10.12 7.17
C VAL A 302 4.47 8.82 7.21
N ALA A 303 3.82 7.71 7.57
CA ALA A 303 4.31 6.35 7.40
C ALA A 303 3.76 5.71 6.12
N VAL A 304 4.44 4.69 5.63
CA VAL A 304 4.07 3.96 4.40
C VAL A 304 3.82 2.49 4.71
N LEU A 305 2.74 1.92 4.19
CA LEU A 305 2.55 0.48 4.07
C LEU A 305 2.60 0.11 2.57
N PRO A 306 3.67 -0.53 2.10
CA PRO A 306 3.97 -0.63 0.67
C PRO A 306 3.11 -1.67 -0.06
N LEU A 307 2.02 -1.23 -0.68
CA LEU A 307 1.14 -2.09 -1.48
C LEU A 307 1.49 -2.10 -2.99
N GLY A 308 2.43 -1.27 -3.43
CA GLY A 308 2.84 -1.15 -4.82
C GLY A 308 3.86 -2.21 -5.27
N THR A 309 4.35 -2.08 -6.50
CA THR A 309 5.40 -2.96 -7.06
C THR A 309 6.81 -2.40 -6.85
N GLY A 310 7.01 -1.09 -7.01
CA GLY A 310 8.30 -0.40 -6.92
C GLY A 310 8.72 -0.14 -5.46
N ASN A 311 7.93 0.67 -4.75
CA ASN A 311 8.06 0.96 -3.32
C ASN A 311 9.47 1.44 -2.92
N ASP A 312 10.18 2.15 -3.80
CA ASP A 312 11.52 2.65 -3.54
C ASP A 312 11.55 3.65 -2.37
N LEU A 313 10.47 4.44 -2.23
CA LEU A 313 10.32 5.35 -1.10
C LEU A 313 10.16 4.59 0.22
N SER A 314 9.32 3.55 0.22
CA SER A 314 9.13 2.68 1.40
C SER A 314 10.43 2.02 1.84
N ASN A 315 11.21 1.51 0.88
CA ASN A 315 12.53 0.92 1.16
C ASN A 315 13.49 1.93 1.79
N THR A 316 13.54 3.15 1.25
CA THR A 316 14.35 4.25 1.79
C THR A 316 13.97 4.57 3.24
N LEU A 317 12.67 4.50 3.54
CA LEU A 317 12.11 4.82 4.85
C LEU A 317 12.06 3.61 5.83
N GLY A 318 12.60 2.45 5.43
CA GLY A 318 12.66 1.26 6.28
C GLY A 318 11.36 0.45 6.40
N TRP A 319 10.32 0.80 5.65
CA TRP A 319 9.02 0.08 5.66
C TRP A 319 8.99 -1.17 4.78
N GLY A 320 10.10 -1.47 4.10
CA GLY A 320 10.31 -2.70 3.33
C GLY A 320 9.85 -2.61 1.87
N THR A 321 10.10 -3.70 1.13
CA THR A 321 9.95 -3.77 -0.33
C THR A 321 8.51 -3.99 -0.78
N GLY A 322 7.63 -4.40 0.13
CA GLY A 322 6.22 -4.58 -0.14
C GLY A 322 5.51 -5.47 0.86
N TYR A 323 4.20 -5.29 0.99
CA TYR A 323 3.35 -6.00 1.94
C TYR A 323 2.47 -7.02 1.23
N ALA A 324 2.51 -8.28 1.67
CA ALA A 324 1.71 -9.41 1.19
C ALA A 324 0.78 -10.01 2.25
N GLY A 325 0.66 -9.36 3.43
CA GLY A 325 -0.16 -9.86 4.53
C GLY A 325 0.60 -10.75 5.51
N GLU A 326 1.94 -10.78 5.41
CA GLU A 326 2.84 -11.55 6.27
C GLU A 326 2.77 -11.16 7.75
N ILE A 327 2.55 -9.87 8.06
CA ILE A 327 2.39 -9.38 9.43
C ILE A 327 0.96 -8.89 9.68
N PRO A 328 0.37 -9.16 10.86
CA PRO A 328 -0.94 -8.62 11.20
C PRO A 328 -0.94 -7.09 11.27
N VAL A 329 -2.08 -6.47 10.99
CA VAL A 329 -2.25 -5.01 11.12
C VAL A 329 -1.91 -4.47 12.52
N ALA A 330 -2.12 -5.27 13.57
CA ALA A 330 -1.70 -4.92 14.92
C ALA A 330 -0.17 -4.70 15.02
N GLN A 331 0.64 -5.51 14.31
CA GLN A 331 2.09 -5.31 14.26
C GLN A 331 2.44 -4.05 13.46
N VAL A 332 1.75 -3.78 12.35
CA VAL A 332 1.93 -2.53 11.60
C VAL A 332 1.69 -1.31 12.49
N LEU A 333 0.65 -1.32 13.32
CA LEU A 333 0.37 -0.23 14.28
C LEU A 333 1.49 -0.07 15.32
N ARG A 334 2.06 -1.16 15.83
CA ARG A 334 3.23 -1.12 16.73
C ARG A 334 4.44 -0.49 16.05
N ASN A 335 4.75 -0.92 14.83
CA ASN A 335 5.85 -0.35 14.04
C ASN A 335 5.66 1.17 13.86
N VAL A 336 4.43 1.63 13.59
CA VAL A 336 4.10 3.06 13.50
C VAL A 336 4.25 3.79 14.83
N MET A 337 4.00 3.14 15.97
CA MET A 337 4.22 3.75 17.29
C MET A 337 5.71 3.92 17.60
N GLU A 338 6.54 2.97 17.17
CA GLU A 338 7.99 2.94 17.39
C GLU A 338 8.79 3.77 16.39
N ALA A 339 8.17 4.15 15.26
CA ALA A 339 8.84 4.89 14.20
C ALA A 339 9.23 6.32 14.60
N ASP A 340 10.37 6.75 14.05
CA ASP A 340 10.99 8.06 14.26
C ASP A 340 10.62 9.06 13.15
N GLY A 341 10.45 10.33 13.53
CA GLY A 341 10.20 11.41 12.59
C GLY A 341 11.46 11.84 11.84
N ILE A 342 11.42 11.81 10.52
CA ILE A 342 12.49 12.25 9.63
C ILE A 342 11.96 13.23 8.58
N LYS A 343 12.87 13.96 7.94
CA LYS A 343 12.52 14.84 6.81
C LYS A 343 12.78 14.11 5.50
N LEU A 344 11.96 14.42 4.51
CA LEU A 344 12.16 14.02 3.11
C LEU A 344 12.16 15.28 2.26
N ASP A 345 13.24 15.51 1.53
CA ASP A 345 13.31 16.55 0.52
C ASP A 345 12.34 16.26 -0.63
N ARG A 346 11.71 17.32 -1.10
CA ARG A 346 10.80 17.26 -2.23
C ARG A 346 11.22 18.31 -3.24
N TRP A 347 11.17 17.93 -4.50
CA TRP A 347 11.77 18.69 -5.59
C TRP A 347 10.73 19.14 -6.59
N LYS A 348 10.93 20.33 -7.13
CA LYS A 348 10.13 20.88 -8.22
C LYS A 348 10.84 20.58 -9.53
N VAL A 349 10.18 19.86 -10.43
CA VAL A 349 10.64 19.61 -11.80
C VAL A 349 9.84 20.50 -12.74
N GLN A 350 10.49 21.50 -13.31
CA GLN A 350 9.87 22.45 -14.23
C GLN A 350 10.33 22.19 -15.67
N VAL A 351 9.38 21.93 -16.56
CA VAL A 351 9.62 21.66 -17.98
C VAL A 351 9.12 22.82 -18.83
N THR A 352 10.05 23.52 -19.47
CA THR A 352 9.78 24.67 -20.34
C THR A 352 10.06 24.30 -21.78
N ASN A 353 9.02 24.21 -22.61
CA ASN A 353 9.16 23.85 -24.02
C ASN A 353 9.75 25.02 -24.84
N LYS A 354 10.64 24.71 -25.78
CA LYS A 354 11.12 25.70 -26.76
C LYS A 354 10.06 25.87 -27.85
N GLY A 355 9.31 26.98 -27.81
CA GLY A 355 8.32 27.35 -28.83
C GLY A 355 8.47 28.82 -29.23
N TYR A 356 8.12 29.16 -30.48
CA TYR A 356 8.33 30.49 -31.09
C TYR A 356 7.54 31.63 -30.42
N TYR A 357 6.59 31.30 -29.54
CA TYR A 357 5.87 32.26 -28.70
C TYR A 357 5.84 31.71 -27.26
N ASN A 358 6.40 32.46 -26.31
CA ASN A 358 6.45 32.16 -24.87
C ASN A 358 5.06 32.17 -24.17
N LEU A 359 3.99 31.74 -24.86
CA LEU A 359 2.60 31.80 -24.40
C LEU A 359 2.17 30.54 -23.62
N ARG A 360 2.94 29.44 -23.65
CA ARG A 360 2.60 28.22 -22.90
C ARG A 360 3.22 28.24 -21.51
N LYS A 361 2.39 28.10 -20.48
CA LYS A 361 2.85 27.93 -19.09
C LYS A 361 3.76 26.69 -18.99
N PRO A 362 4.88 26.77 -18.23
CA PRO A 362 5.71 25.61 -17.92
C PRO A 362 4.88 24.48 -17.29
N LYS A 363 5.24 23.22 -17.59
CA LYS A 363 4.70 22.07 -16.86
C LYS A 363 5.51 21.91 -15.59
N GLU A 364 4.84 21.69 -14.45
CA GLU A 364 5.48 21.54 -13.16
C GLU A 364 5.06 20.21 -12.54
N PHE A 365 6.03 19.45 -12.04
CA PHE A 365 5.84 18.20 -11.32
C PHE A 365 6.51 18.30 -9.95
N THR A 366 5.97 17.57 -8.97
CA THR A 366 6.65 17.34 -7.70
C THR A 366 7.34 15.98 -7.76
N MET A 367 8.63 15.94 -7.47
CA MET A 367 9.44 14.73 -7.43
C MET A 367 9.79 14.40 -5.99
N ASN A 368 9.50 13.17 -5.59
CA ASN A 368 9.80 12.62 -4.26
C ASN A 368 10.91 11.56 -4.35
N ASN A 369 11.00 10.84 -5.47
CA ASN A 369 11.96 9.75 -5.64
C ASN A 369 13.03 10.13 -6.64
N TYR A 370 12.67 10.21 -7.92
CA TYR A 370 13.63 10.47 -8.99
C TYR A 370 12.99 10.86 -10.32
N PHE A 371 13.75 11.62 -11.10
CA PHE A 371 13.48 11.97 -12.50
C PHE A 371 14.45 11.21 -13.39
N SER A 372 14.02 10.80 -14.58
CA SER A 372 14.94 10.26 -15.58
C SER A 372 14.59 10.63 -17.00
N VAL A 373 15.61 10.60 -17.85
CA VAL A 373 15.52 10.74 -19.30
C VAL A 373 16.34 9.64 -19.97
N GLY A 374 15.77 8.99 -20.99
CA GLY A 374 16.43 7.89 -21.71
C GLY A 374 15.88 6.50 -21.34
N PRO A 375 16.72 5.44 -21.32
CA PRO A 375 16.29 4.04 -21.21
C PRO A 375 15.38 3.71 -20.02
N ASP A 376 15.65 4.27 -18.84
CA ASP A 376 14.79 4.09 -17.65
C ASP A 376 13.36 4.61 -17.89
N ALA A 377 13.25 5.85 -18.36
CA ALA A 377 11.97 6.43 -18.73
C ALA A 377 11.28 5.69 -19.89
N LEU A 378 12.06 5.15 -20.83
CA LEU A 378 11.53 4.35 -21.93
C LEU A 378 10.88 3.05 -21.43
N MET A 379 11.53 2.34 -20.51
CA MET A 379 10.97 1.14 -19.89
C MET A 379 9.67 1.47 -19.14
N ALA A 380 9.66 2.57 -18.38
CA ALA A 380 8.45 3.06 -17.72
C ALA A 380 7.32 3.37 -18.73
N LEU A 381 7.63 4.04 -19.84
CA LEU A 381 6.68 4.38 -20.90
C LEU A 381 6.08 3.13 -21.56
N ASN A 382 6.94 2.17 -21.90
CA ASN A 382 6.54 0.89 -22.49
C ASN A 382 5.66 0.09 -21.52
N PHE A 383 6.04 0.01 -20.25
CA PHE A 383 5.26 -0.64 -19.20
C PHE A 383 3.89 0.01 -19.03
N HIS A 384 3.83 1.35 -18.98
CA HIS A 384 2.57 2.09 -18.87
C HIS A 384 1.62 1.80 -20.03
N ALA A 385 2.12 1.87 -21.27
CA ALA A 385 1.33 1.60 -22.47
C ALA A 385 0.79 0.15 -22.52
N HIS A 386 1.56 -0.82 -22.03
CA HIS A 386 1.10 -2.21 -21.94
C HIS A 386 0.07 -2.42 -20.82
N ARG A 387 0.25 -1.74 -19.68
CA ARG A 387 -0.69 -1.79 -18.56
C ARG A 387 -2.06 -1.25 -18.93
N GLU A 388 -2.12 -0.18 -19.72
CA GLU A 388 -3.39 0.36 -20.23
C GLU A 388 -4.10 -0.60 -21.20
N LYS A 389 -3.34 -1.32 -22.03
CA LYS A 389 -3.88 -2.28 -23.00
C LYS A 389 -4.38 -3.57 -22.36
N ALA A 390 -3.69 -4.08 -21.34
CA ALA A 390 -3.98 -5.39 -20.74
C ALA A 390 -3.87 -5.39 -19.20
N PRO A 391 -4.72 -4.65 -18.49
CA PRO A 391 -4.59 -4.45 -17.04
C PRO A 391 -4.65 -5.74 -16.21
N SER A 392 -5.31 -6.80 -16.69
CA SER A 392 -5.41 -8.09 -16.00
C SER A 392 -4.07 -8.80 -15.82
N LEU A 393 -3.12 -8.59 -16.74
CA LEU A 393 -1.77 -9.15 -16.68
C LEU A 393 -0.89 -8.51 -15.60
N PHE A 394 -1.29 -7.33 -15.10
CA PHE A 394 -0.49 -6.53 -14.15
C PHE A 394 -1.01 -6.61 -12.71
N SER A 395 -1.82 -7.65 -12.41
CA SER A 395 -2.42 -7.87 -11.10
C SER A 395 -1.44 -8.45 -10.06
N SER A 396 -0.30 -8.99 -10.49
CA SER A 396 0.72 -9.59 -9.61
C SER A 396 1.98 -8.74 -9.54
N ARG A 397 2.43 -8.43 -8.31
CA ARG A 397 3.68 -7.69 -8.08
C ARG A 397 4.90 -8.43 -8.63
N ILE A 398 4.96 -9.75 -8.46
CA ILE A 398 6.07 -10.59 -8.94
C ILE A 398 6.13 -10.53 -10.47
N LEU A 399 4.99 -10.71 -11.15
CA LEU A 399 4.93 -10.63 -12.61
C LEU A 399 5.29 -9.23 -13.10
N ASN A 400 4.85 -8.19 -12.40
CA ASN A 400 5.19 -6.81 -12.75
C ASN A 400 6.70 -6.55 -12.67
N LYS A 401 7.37 -7.02 -11.61
CA LYS A 401 8.84 -6.93 -11.48
C LYS A 401 9.54 -7.71 -12.59
N ALA A 402 9.10 -8.95 -12.88
CA ALA A 402 9.68 -9.77 -13.94
C ALA A 402 9.53 -9.12 -15.32
N VAL A 403 8.35 -8.60 -15.65
CA VAL A 403 8.11 -7.88 -16.91
C VAL A 403 9.04 -6.68 -17.04
N TYR A 404 9.26 -5.92 -15.96
CA TYR A 404 10.17 -4.78 -15.97
C TYR A 404 11.62 -5.20 -16.29
N LEU A 405 12.09 -6.28 -15.67
CA LEU A 405 13.39 -6.88 -15.95
C LEU A 405 13.53 -7.33 -17.42
N PHE A 406 12.49 -7.95 -17.99
CA PHE A 406 12.49 -8.41 -19.38
C PHE A 406 12.44 -7.27 -20.41
N TYR A 407 11.88 -6.10 -20.08
CA TYR A 407 12.03 -4.92 -20.96
C TYR A 407 13.50 -4.50 -21.07
N GLY A 408 14.25 -4.58 -19.97
CA GLY A 408 15.69 -4.31 -19.96
C GLY A 408 16.51 -5.22 -20.88
N THR A 409 16.07 -6.47 -21.10
CA THR A 409 16.77 -7.43 -21.97
C THR A 409 16.27 -7.43 -23.42
N LYS A 410 15.00 -7.11 -23.67
CA LYS A 410 14.39 -7.13 -25.02
C LYS A 410 14.61 -5.85 -25.82
N ASP A 411 14.73 -4.69 -25.18
CA ASP A 411 14.83 -3.38 -25.83
C ASP A 411 16.28 -2.96 -26.18
N CYS A 412 17.24 -3.90 -26.22
CA CYS A 412 18.64 -3.66 -26.62
C CYS A 412 18.82 -3.10 -28.06
N LEU A 413 17.73 -2.99 -28.83
CA LEU A 413 17.72 -2.53 -30.22
C LEU A 413 17.19 -1.10 -30.41
N VAL A 414 16.78 -0.40 -29.35
CA VAL A 414 16.17 0.94 -29.48
C VAL A 414 17.24 2.02 -29.68
N GLN A 415 17.37 2.50 -30.92
CA GLN A 415 18.31 3.57 -31.31
C GLN A 415 17.90 4.97 -30.78
N GLU A 416 16.73 5.13 -30.19
CA GLU A 416 16.15 6.45 -29.87
C GLU A 416 16.92 7.21 -28.79
N CYS A 417 17.58 6.51 -27.86
CA CYS A 417 18.30 7.14 -26.72
C CYS A 417 19.81 7.34 -26.96
N LYS A 418 20.35 6.89 -28.10
CA LYS A 418 21.80 7.00 -28.40
C LYS A 418 22.30 8.44 -28.49
N ASP A 419 23.60 8.62 -28.30
CA ASP A 419 24.29 9.92 -28.40
C ASP A 419 23.70 11.01 -27.49
N LEU A 420 23.45 10.68 -26.22
CA LEU A 420 22.81 11.62 -25.28
C LEU A 420 23.60 12.93 -25.14
N ASN A 421 24.93 12.84 -25.16
CA ASN A 421 25.86 13.98 -25.15
C ASN A 421 25.65 14.97 -26.31
N LYS A 422 25.12 14.51 -27.46
CA LYS A 422 24.76 15.40 -28.59
C LYS A 422 23.36 16.01 -28.43
N LYS A 423 22.49 15.36 -27.64
CA LYS A 423 21.07 15.72 -27.48
C LYS A 423 20.79 16.62 -26.28
N ILE A 424 21.53 16.44 -25.19
CA ILE A 424 21.32 17.09 -23.90
C ILE A 424 22.58 17.85 -23.47
N GLU A 425 22.37 19.07 -22.98
CA GLU A 425 23.34 19.79 -22.15
C GLU A 425 22.92 19.67 -20.70
N LEU A 426 23.87 19.26 -19.84
CA LEU A 426 23.68 19.15 -18.40
C LEU A 426 24.45 20.26 -17.69
N GLU A 427 23.78 20.88 -16.74
CA GLU A 427 24.40 21.78 -15.78
C GLU A 427 24.02 21.38 -14.36
N LEU A 428 25.03 21.41 -13.48
CA LEU A 428 24.93 21.14 -12.06
C LEU A 428 25.34 22.41 -11.32
N ASP A 429 24.43 22.98 -10.53
CA ASP A 429 24.65 24.24 -9.79
C ASP A 429 25.14 25.42 -10.65
N GLY A 430 24.74 25.43 -11.92
CA GLY A 430 25.10 26.45 -12.91
C GLY A 430 26.39 26.16 -13.70
N GLU A 431 27.14 25.13 -13.31
CA GLU A 431 28.34 24.69 -14.00
C GLU A 431 28.02 23.62 -15.04
N ARG A 432 28.55 23.77 -16.25
CA ARG A 432 28.32 22.83 -17.34
C ARG A 432 29.14 21.55 -17.12
N VAL A 433 28.48 20.41 -17.25
CA VAL A 433 29.11 19.10 -17.15
C VAL A 433 29.24 18.47 -18.54
N GLU A 434 30.44 18.00 -18.88
CA GLU A 434 30.66 17.22 -20.09
C GLU A 434 30.17 15.79 -19.91
N LEU A 435 29.26 15.35 -20.77
CA LEU A 435 28.68 14.03 -20.71
C LEU A 435 29.50 13.04 -21.56
N PRO A 436 29.86 11.86 -21.02
CA PRO A 436 30.37 10.77 -21.83
C PRO A 436 29.28 10.23 -22.78
N ASN A 437 29.60 9.19 -23.56
CA ASN A 437 28.66 8.54 -24.47
C ASN A 437 27.61 7.70 -23.71
N LEU A 438 26.76 8.39 -22.94
CA LEU A 438 25.63 7.84 -22.20
C LEU A 438 24.39 7.77 -23.10
N GLU A 439 23.40 6.99 -22.67
CA GLU A 439 22.07 6.92 -23.29
C GLU A 439 20.96 7.46 -22.37
N GLY A 440 21.20 7.54 -21.06
CA GLY A 440 20.26 8.16 -20.13
C GLY A 440 20.91 8.83 -18.92
N ILE A 441 20.14 9.70 -18.28
CA ILE A 441 20.46 10.37 -17.01
C ILE A 441 19.31 10.11 -16.04
N ILE A 442 19.65 9.81 -14.78
CA ILE A 442 18.74 9.64 -13.66
C ILE A 442 19.16 10.63 -12.57
N VAL A 443 18.21 11.40 -12.05
CA VAL A 443 18.39 12.39 -10.99
C VAL A 443 17.61 11.90 -9.77
N LEU A 444 18.31 11.55 -8.70
CA LEU A 444 17.76 10.83 -7.53
C LEU A 444 17.73 11.73 -6.30
N ASN A 445 16.61 11.66 -5.57
CA ASN A 445 16.45 12.18 -4.23
C ASN A 445 16.61 11.11 -3.15
N ILE A 446 16.42 9.84 -3.51
CA ILE A 446 16.46 8.71 -2.57
C ILE A 446 17.51 7.68 -2.98
N GLY A 447 17.99 6.89 -2.02
CA GLY A 447 19.05 5.89 -2.24
C GLY A 447 18.60 4.62 -2.98
N TYR A 448 17.31 4.46 -3.23
CA TYR A 448 16.72 3.31 -3.94
C TYR A 448 16.16 3.70 -5.29
N TRP A 449 16.34 2.83 -6.28
CA TRP A 449 15.87 3.02 -7.65
C TRP A 449 15.35 1.70 -8.24
N GLY A 450 14.41 1.79 -9.17
CA GLY A 450 14.06 0.67 -10.05
C GLY A 450 13.42 -0.52 -9.32
N GLY A 451 12.73 -0.30 -8.20
CA GLY A 451 12.01 -1.36 -7.49
C GLY A 451 12.81 -2.12 -6.43
N GLY A 452 13.75 -1.42 -5.78
CA GLY A 452 14.53 -1.91 -4.65
C GLY A 452 16.06 -1.96 -4.86
N CYS A 453 16.59 -1.44 -5.97
CA CYS A 453 18.02 -1.42 -6.22
C CYS A 453 18.68 -0.26 -5.45
N ARG A 454 19.65 -0.57 -4.57
CA ARG A 454 20.52 0.43 -3.95
C ARG A 454 21.69 0.70 -4.89
N LEU A 455 21.77 1.92 -5.42
CA LEU A 455 22.80 2.29 -6.40
C LEU A 455 24.20 2.49 -5.80
N TRP A 456 24.30 2.65 -4.48
CA TRP A 456 25.53 3.08 -3.79
C TRP A 456 26.15 2.02 -2.87
N GLU A 457 25.52 0.84 -2.72
CA GLU A 457 26.09 -0.24 -1.92
C GLU A 457 27.25 -0.92 -2.64
N GLY A 458 28.40 -1.02 -1.97
CA GLY A 458 29.58 -1.73 -2.49
C GLY A 458 30.48 -0.93 -3.42
N MET A 459 30.22 0.37 -3.61
CA MET A 459 31.01 1.22 -4.51
C MET A 459 32.33 1.74 -3.95
N GLY A 460 32.61 1.54 -2.65
CA GLY A 460 33.92 1.85 -2.05
C GLY A 460 34.41 3.30 -2.24
N ASP A 461 33.50 4.25 -2.47
CA ASP A 461 33.84 5.55 -3.05
C ASP A 461 33.88 6.65 -1.98
N GLU A 462 35.07 6.96 -1.46
CA GLU A 462 35.29 7.94 -0.37
C GLU A 462 35.11 9.41 -0.79
N THR A 463 35.06 9.71 -2.10
CA THR A 463 35.15 11.10 -2.60
C THR A 463 33.87 11.92 -2.52
N TYR A 464 32.71 11.31 -2.28
CA TYR A 464 31.43 12.03 -2.18
C TYR A 464 30.63 11.57 -0.96
N PRO A 465 29.87 12.48 -0.31
CA PRO A 465 28.94 12.11 0.75
C PRO A 465 27.99 10.98 0.33
N LEU A 466 27.63 10.13 1.29
CA LEU A 466 26.57 9.14 1.14
C LEU A 466 25.27 9.83 0.73
N ALA A 467 24.54 9.25 -0.23
CA ALA A 467 23.26 9.77 -0.67
C ALA A 467 22.27 9.85 0.51
N ARG A 468 21.69 11.03 0.71
CA ARG A 468 20.67 11.28 1.73
C ARG A 468 19.44 11.88 1.07
N HIS A 469 18.31 11.72 1.75
CA HIS A 469 17.01 12.20 1.28
C HIS A 469 16.56 13.45 2.04
N ASP A 470 17.46 14.07 2.81
CA ASP A 470 17.20 15.15 3.75
C ASP A 470 18.31 16.22 3.81
N ASP A 471 19.24 16.21 2.85
CA ASP A 471 20.42 17.08 2.80
C ASP A 471 20.31 18.23 1.78
N GLY A 472 19.20 18.29 1.04
CA GLY A 472 18.96 19.27 -0.01
C GLY A 472 19.84 19.06 -1.24
N LEU A 473 20.37 17.85 -1.48
CA LEU A 473 21.15 17.49 -2.66
C LEU A 473 20.42 16.44 -3.52
N LEU A 474 20.75 16.41 -4.80
CA LEU A 474 20.35 15.38 -5.75
C LEU A 474 21.56 14.61 -6.22
N GLU A 475 21.43 13.30 -6.34
CA GLU A 475 22.44 12.46 -7.01
C GLU A 475 22.15 12.39 -8.50
N ILE A 476 23.18 12.58 -9.34
CA ILE A 476 23.06 12.53 -10.79
C ILE A 476 23.90 11.37 -11.31
N VAL A 477 23.24 10.44 -11.99
CA VAL A 477 23.87 9.25 -12.55
C VAL A 477 23.52 9.05 -14.02
N GLY A 478 24.45 8.44 -14.75
CA GLY A 478 24.35 8.11 -16.16
C GLY A 478 24.22 6.60 -16.38
N VAL A 479 23.50 6.23 -17.44
CA VAL A 479 23.37 4.83 -17.89
C VAL A 479 23.70 4.70 -19.37
N TYR A 480 24.32 3.58 -19.75
CA TYR A 480 24.75 3.29 -21.13
C TYR A 480 23.68 2.61 -22.00
N GLY A 481 22.51 2.27 -21.45
CA GLY A 481 21.42 1.62 -22.20
C GLY A 481 20.51 0.79 -21.31
N SER A 482 19.43 0.24 -21.88
CA SER A 482 18.45 -0.59 -21.16
C SER A 482 19.07 -1.85 -20.54
N PHE A 483 20.03 -2.47 -21.25
CA PHE A 483 20.76 -3.63 -20.73
C PHE A 483 21.61 -3.27 -19.51
N HIS A 484 22.27 -2.11 -19.54
CA HIS A 484 23.02 -1.60 -18.40
C HIS A 484 22.11 -1.35 -17.21
N CYS A 485 20.92 -0.78 -17.42
CA CYS A 485 19.91 -0.63 -16.38
C CYS A 485 19.51 -1.98 -15.76
N ALA A 486 19.32 -3.02 -16.57
CA ALA A 486 19.00 -4.37 -16.09
C ALA A 486 20.16 -4.96 -15.27
N GLN A 487 21.41 -4.81 -15.74
CA GLN A 487 22.60 -5.27 -15.01
C GLN A 487 22.74 -4.58 -13.65
N ILE A 488 22.45 -3.27 -13.56
CA ILE A 488 22.44 -2.53 -12.30
C ILE A 488 21.38 -3.11 -11.34
N GLN A 489 20.16 -3.36 -11.83
CA GLN A 489 19.08 -3.92 -11.01
C GLN A 489 19.43 -5.29 -10.40
N VAL A 490 20.23 -6.11 -11.10
CA VAL A 490 20.71 -7.42 -10.62
C VAL A 490 22.11 -7.36 -9.99
N LYS A 491 22.63 -6.17 -9.67
CA LYS A 491 23.95 -5.94 -9.04
C LYS A 491 25.15 -6.50 -9.84
N LEU A 492 25.04 -6.56 -11.17
CA LEU A 492 26.12 -6.97 -12.08
C LEU A 492 26.87 -5.81 -12.72
N ALA A 493 26.39 -4.57 -12.53
CA ALA A 493 27.04 -3.35 -13.01
C ALA A 493 26.71 -2.19 -12.07
N ASN A 494 27.50 -1.12 -12.16
CA ASN A 494 27.30 0.10 -11.40
C ASN A 494 26.92 1.25 -12.35
N PRO A 495 26.05 2.18 -11.93
CA PRO A 495 25.76 3.36 -12.73
C PRO A 495 27.01 4.25 -12.87
N PHE A 496 27.07 5.05 -13.93
CA PHE A 496 28.12 6.06 -14.08
C PHE A 496 27.78 7.26 -13.19
N ARG A 497 28.54 7.50 -12.11
CA ARG A 497 28.31 8.66 -11.25
C ARG A 497 28.73 9.95 -11.96
N ILE A 498 27.81 10.89 -12.13
CA ILE A 498 28.06 12.19 -12.78
C ILE A 498 28.40 13.25 -11.73
N GLY A 499 27.66 13.29 -10.63
CA GLY A 499 27.91 14.24 -9.54
C GLY A 499 26.72 14.39 -8.58
N GLN A 500 26.83 15.40 -7.71
CA GLN A 500 25.78 15.84 -6.78
C GLN A 500 25.51 17.33 -7.00
N ALA A 501 24.27 17.78 -6.83
CA ALA A 501 23.91 19.19 -7.01
C ALA A 501 22.68 19.62 -6.22
N HIS A 502 22.59 20.91 -5.87
CA HIS A 502 21.38 21.54 -5.34
C HIS A 502 20.38 21.93 -6.44
N THR A 503 20.86 22.18 -7.66
CA THR A 503 20.04 22.54 -8.81
C THR A 503 20.54 21.82 -10.05
N VAL A 504 19.64 21.14 -10.74
CA VAL A 504 19.96 20.41 -11.98
C VAL A 504 19.21 21.04 -13.14
N ARG A 505 19.94 21.38 -14.21
CA ARG A 505 19.36 21.89 -15.46
C ARG A 505 19.73 21.01 -16.65
N LEU A 506 18.72 20.50 -17.35
CA LEU A 506 18.88 19.71 -18.57
C LEU A 506 18.28 20.47 -19.75
N THR A 507 19.06 20.72 -20.79
CA THR A 507 18.58 21.35 -22.03
C THR A 507 18.53 20.33 -23.17
N LEU A 508 17.32 19.91 -23.54
CA LEU A 508 17.07 19.04 -24.68
C LEU A 508 16.98 19.87 -25.97
N LYS A 509 17.86 19.59 -26.93
CA LYS A 509 18.07 20.46 -28.10
C LYS A 509 17.03 20.26 -29.22
N CYS A 510 16.97 19.07 -29.81
CA CYS A 510 16.25 18.85 -31.07
C CYS A 510 15.45 17.54 -31.15
N SER A 511 15.75 16.53 -30.34
CA SER A 511 15.11 15.21 -30.42
C SER A 511 13.94 15.06 -29.45
N MET A 512 13.00 14.18 -29.80
CA MET A 512 12.07 13.62 -28.81
C MET A 512 12.82 12.62 -27.93
N MET A 513 12.62 12.68 -26.62
CA MET A 513 13.20 11.74 -25.65
C MET A 513 12.13 11.29 -24.64
N PRO A 514 12.15 10.02 -24.20
CA PRO A 514 11.33 9.57 -23.09
C PRO A 514 11.82 10.18 -21.79
N MET A 515 10.89 10.66 -20.96
CA MET A 515 11.13 11.19 -19.62
C MET A 515 10.12 10.62 -18.63
N GLN A 516 10.47 10.57 -17.35
CA GLN A 516 9.56 10.21 -16.27
C GLN A 516 9.89 10.96 -14.98
N VAL A 517 8.88 11.12 -14.13
CA VAL A 517 9.02 11.56 -12.72
C VAL A 517 8.26 10.58 -11.85
N ASP A 518 8.91 10.00 -10.83
CA ASP A 518 8.30 9.09 -9.86
C ASP A 518 7.46 7.95 -10.48
N GLY A 519 7.87 7.46 -11.66
CA GLY A 519 7.21 6.40 -12.40
C GLY A 519 6.07 6.85 -13.33
N GLU A 520 5.84 8.16 -13.50
CA GLU A 520 4.91 8.73 -14.49
C GLU A 520 5.65 9.13 -15.78
N PRO A 521 5.54 8.36 -16.88
CA PRO A 521 6.34 8.56 -18.08
C PRO A 521 5.62 9.38 -19.16
N TRP A 522 6.39 10.07 -20.01
CA TRP A 522 5.91 10.73 -21.23
C TRP A 522 7.02 10.89 -22.28
N ALA A 523 6.63 11.20 -23.52
CA ALA A 523 7.57 11.59 -24.57
C ALA A 523 7.71 13.13 -24.63
N GLN A 524 8.95 13.63 -24.58
CA GLN A 524 9.26 15.05 -24.46
C GLN A 524 10.07 15.55 -25.66
N GLY A 525 9.63 16.63 -26.30
CA GLY A 525 10.39 17.33 -27.34
C GLY A 525 11.34 18.39 -26.76
N PRO A 526 11.99 19.21 -27.61
CA PRO A 526 12.93 20.25 -27.17
C PRO A 526 12.42 21.12 -26.02
N CYS A 527 13.15 21.10 -24.91
CA CYS A 527 12.77 21.78 -23.68
C CYS A 527 13.99 22.06 -22.79
N THR A 528 13.78 22.90 -21.79
CA THR A 528 14.66 23.01 -20.63
C THR A 528 13.92 22.43 -19.42
N VAL A 529 14.54 21.44 -18.78
CA VAL A 529 14.11 20.88 -17.50
C VAL A 529 14.95 21.51 -16.41
N THR A 530 14.32 22.02 -15.36
CA THR A 530 15.00 22.57 -14.18
C THR A 530 14.45 21.89 -12.94
N ILE A 531 15.34 21.30 -12.16
CA ILE A 531 15.01 20.61 -10.91
C ILE A 531 15.60 21.41 -9.76
N THR A 532 14.75 21.83 -8.83
CA THR A 532 15.10 22.70 -7.69
C THR A 532 14.38 22.24 -6.44
N HIS A 533 14.94 22.56 -5.26
CA HIS A 533 14.30 22.24 -4.00
C HIS A 533 12.92 22.93 -3.90
N LYS A 534 11.90 22.20 -3.46
CA LYS A 534 10.53 22.71 -3.31
C LYS A 534 10.16 22.90 -1.85
N THR A 535 10.28 21.84 -1.06
CA THR A 535 9.84 21.78 0.35
C THR A 535 10.35 20.50 0.99
N HIS A 536 10.03 20.29 2.27
CA HIS A 536 10.23 19.02 2.96
C HIS A 536 8.87 18.40 3.32
N ALA A 537 8.80 17.07 3.34
CA ALA A 537 7.75 16.31 4.02
C ALA A 537 8.27 15.76 5.35
N LEU A 538 7.36 15.59 6.31
CA LEU A 538 7.63 14.89 7.56
C LEU A 538 7.22 13.43 7.35
N MET A 539 8.21 12.54 7.35
CA MET A 539 8.02 11.11 7.15
C MET A 539 8.34 10.36 8.44
N LEU A 540 7.85 9.13 8.56
CA LEU A 540 8.22 8.21 9.62
C LEU A 540 9.21 7.18 9.07
N TYR A 541 10.31 6.97 9.79
CA TYR A 541 11.32 5.95 9.53
C TYR A 541 11.15 4.80 10.52
N PHE A 542 11.20 3.56 10.02
CA PHE A 542 11.14 2.37 10.87
C PHE A 542 12.36 1.47 10.63
N SER A 543 13.18 1.27 11.66
CA SER A 543 14.44 0.53 11.57
C SER A 543 14.32 -0.97 11.92
N GLY A 544 13.12 -1.55 11.85
CA GLY A 544 12.92 -2.96 12.26
C GLY A 544 13.84 -3.92 11.50
N GLU A 545 14.36 -4.93 12.21
CA GLU A 545 15.21 -6.00 11.64
C GLU A 545 14.53 -6.60 10.40
N GLN A 546 15.07 -6.27 9.22
CA GLN A 546 14.76 -7.02 8.02
C GLN A 546 15.47 -8.36 8.21
N SER A 547 14.71 -9.44 8.41
CA SER A 547 15.26 -10.79 8.36
C SER A 547 15.83 -11.00 6.96
N ASP A 548 17.15 -10.90 6.83
CA ASP A 548 17.93 -11.16 5.62
C ASP A 548 17.91 -12.66 5.25
N ASP A 549 16.72 -13.28 5.15
CA ASP A 549 16.59 -14.70 4.81
C ASP A 549 16.68 -14.99 3.29
N ASP A 550 17.07 -14.02 2.46
CA ASP A 550 17.18 -14.20 1.00
C ASP A 550 18.57 -13.89 0.40
N ILE A 551 19.65 -14.00 1.18
CA ILE A 551 21.02 -14.01 0.63
C ILE A 551 21.78 -15.27 1.08
N SER A 552 21.51 -16.38 0.40
CA SER A 552 22.52 -17.44 0.32
C SER A 552 23.64 -16.96 -0.63
N SER A 553 24.70 -16.41 -0.05
CA SER A 553 25.99 -16.32 -0.72
C SER A 553 26.85 -17.48 -0.24
N PRO A 554 27.46 -18.28 -1.13
CA PRO A 554 28.39 -19.32 -0.72
C PRO A 554 29.68 -18.62 -0.26
N SER A 555 30.05 -18.82 1.00
CA SER A 555 31.35 -18.41 1.51
C SER A 555 32.44 -19.26 0.84
N ASP A 556 33.21 -18.63 -0.05
CA ASP A 556 34.50 -19.14 -0.48
C ASP A 556 35.48 -19.06 0.69
N HIS A 557 35.76 -20.20 1.32
CA HIS A 557 36.91 -20.37 2.19
C HIS A 557 38.13 -20.68 1.31
N GLU A 558 38.96 -19.67 1.06
CA GLU A 558 40.36 -19.90 0.67
C GLU A 558 41.18 -20.17 1.94
N ASP A 559 41.63 -21.42 2.08
CA ASP A 559 42.62 -21.84 3.07
C ASP A 559 43.98 -21.21 2.74
N VAL A 560 44.41 -20.24 3.55
CA VAL A 560 45.79 -19.78 3.62
C VAL A 560 46.59 -20.76 4.48
N LYS A 561 47.52 -21.48 3.84
CA LYS A 561 48.61 -22.20 4.48
C LYS A 561 49.65 -21.22 5.05
N GLU A 562 49.87 -21.26 6.34
CA GLU A 562 51.15 -20.94 7.01
C GLU A 562 51.32 -22.02 8.10
N ALA A 563 52.25 -22.97 8.00
CA ALA A 563 53.68 -22.85 8.27
C ALA A 563 53.98 -22.42 9.71
N GLU A 564 53.83 -23.36 10.66
CA GLU A 564 54.86 -23.75 11.65
C GLU A 564 54.50 -25.10 12.31
#